data_AF-A0A4D5S3L0-F1
#
_entry.id   AF-A0A4D5S3L0-F1
#
_cell.length_a   1.000
_cell.length_b   1.000
_cell.length_c   1.000
_cell.angle_alpha   90.00
_cell.angle_beta   90.00
_cell.angle_gamma   90.00
#
_symmetry.space_group_name_H-M   'P 1'
#
loop_
_entity.id
_entity.type
_entity.pdbx_description
1 polymer ?
#
loop_
_entity_poly.entity_id
_entity_poly.type
_entity_poly.pdbx_seq_one_letter_code
_entity_poly.pdbx_strand_id
1 'polypeptide(L)'
;GTRQLILDLQVKEVSHIWELAGGLASAHLLEVPVNKKSLPALSVVLAVDLSAPEVLCTSAESLLKVVRSRVAAVIEDAQRLDRAYGEAIQEAAAARIPEGHPDKGLLDVFPVPLVIVGTKYDIFENFEPEKRKALCRFLRHLAHGQGASLLFTSLKNEALASRAKAALSQLAFGSGTGKGSTVDYNKPLNIMFGEDSFEAIDGSHQSNTKTSTQMSNSYNLVKQQFTDYFPQVEQKSVVPEDPARDPYFKEKDIDIMKAQKEKELEDYRKTREQEARAKNLLGWD
;
A
#
# COMPACT_ATOMS: atom_id res chain seq x y z
N GLY A 1 -50.91 -13.56 2.78
CA GLY A 1 -50.19 -12.70 3.72
C GLY A 1 -48.92 -13.37 4.20
N THR A 2 -47.90 -13.43 3.34
CA THR A 2 -46.55 -13.93 3.69
C THR A 2 -45.53 -13.49 2.62
N ARG A 3 -45.61 -12.22 2.19
CA ARG A 3 -44.66 -11.63 1.22
C ARG A 3 -44.11 -10.27 1.63
N GLN A 4 -44.37 -9.85 2.87
CA GLN A 4 -43.86 -8.60 3.42
C GLN A 4 -43.34 -8.91 4.82
N LEU A 5 -42.04 -9.19 4.94
CA LEU A 5 -41.19 -9.16 6.14
C LEU A 5 -39.88 -9.95 5.86
N ILE A 6 -39.27 -9.71 4.71
CA ILE A 6 -37.81 -9.71 4.64
C ILE A 6 -37.50 -8.22 4.44
N LEU A 7 -37.42 -7.51 5.56
CA LEU A 7 -36.71 -6.24 5.58
C LEU A 7 -35.32 -6.57 5.05
N ASP A 8 -34.92 -5.89 3.98
CA ASP A 8 -33.54 -5.80 3.54
C ASP A 8 -32.69 -5.42 4.75
N LEU A 9 -32.15 -6.42 5.44
CA LEU A 9 -30.98 -6.26 6.27
C LEU A 9 -29.89 -5.92 5.27
N GLN A 10 -29.72 -4.63 4.98
CA GLN A 10 -28.50 -4.12 4.38
C GLN A 10 -27.37 -4.57 5.30
N VAL A 11 -26.73 -5.68 4.97
CA VAL A 11 -25.52 -6.12 5.64
C VAL A 11 -24.49 -5.05 5.33
N LYS A 12 -24.26 -4.17 6.29
CA LYS A 12 -23.28 -3.11 6.16
C LYS A 12 -21.91 -3.77 6.19
N GLU A 13 -21.26 -3.87 5.05
CA GLU A 13 -19.87 -4.31 4.97
C GLU A 13 -18.96 -3.18 5.49
N VAL A 14 -18.05 -3.52 6.39
CA VAL A 14 -17.11 -2.58 7.01
C VAL A 14 -15.71 -3.11 6.78
N SER A 15 -14.82 -2.22 6.32
CA SER A 15 -13.39 -2.50 6.19
C SER A 15 -12.59 -1.58 7.10
N HIS A 16 -11.62 -2.15 7.81
CA HIS A 16 -10.71 -1.43 8.68
C HIS A 16 -9.42 -1.12 7.94
N ILE A 17 -9.10 0.17 7.80
CA ILE A 17 -7.89 0.63 7.13
C ILE A 17 -6.87 1.01 8.20
N TRP A 18 -5.64 0.52 8.02
CA TRP A 18 -4.49 0.84 8.86
C TRP A 18 -3.40 1.39 7.97
N GLU A 19 -2.81 2.51 8.36
CA GLU A 19 -1.67 3.13 7.68
C GLU A 19 -0.46 3.13 8.61
N LEU A 20 0.71 2.81 8.05
CA LEU A 20 1.97 2.85 8.77
C LEU A 20 2.74 4.12 8.40
N ALA A 21 2.55 5.18 9.19
CA ALA A 21 3.35 6.40 9.09
C ALA A 21 4.71 6.23 9.81
N GLY A 22 5.74 6.92 9.32
CA GLY A 22 7.10 6.88 9.88
C GLY A 22 8.00 5.74 9.35
N GLY A 23 7.56 5.01 8.31
CA GLY A 23 8.38 3.98 7.66
C GLY A 23 8.71 2.79 8.57
N LEU A 24 9.96 2.31 8.53
CA LEU A 24 10.38 1.09 9.24
C LEU A 24 10.47 1.28 10.77
N ALA A 25 10.61 2.50 11.26
CA ALA A 25 10.71 2.77 12.70
C ALA A 25 9.45 2.35 13.48
N SER A 26 8.31 2.35 12.81
CA SER A 26 7.01 1.97 13.39
C SER A 26 6.63 0.52 13.11
N ALA A 27 7.52 -0.31 12.55
CA ALA A 27 7.21 -1.68 12.11
C ALA A 27 6.55 -2.57 13.18
N HIS A 28 6.84 -2.35 14.45
CA HIS A 28 6.22 -3.05 15.58
C HIS A 28 4.69 -2.82 15.67
N LEU A 29 4.17 -1.72 15.12
CA LEU A 29 2.72 -1.44 15.11
C LEU A 29 1.96 -2.38 14.18
N LEU A 30 2.64 -3.06 13.24
CA LEU A 30 2.02 -4.09 12.38
C LEU A 30 1.45 -5.25 13.19
N GLU A 31 1.86 -5.44 14.45
CA GLU A 31 1.34 -6.49 15.30
C GLU A 31 -0.16 -6.36 15.58
N VAL A 32 -0.66 -5.12 15.59
CA VAL A 32 -2.07 -4.82 15.85
C VAL A 32 -2.95 -5.27 14.67
N PRO A 33 -2.74 -4.78 13.42
CA PRO A 33 -3.58 -5.17 12.28
C PRO A 33 -3.24 -6.53 11.68
N VAL A 34 -2.00 -7.03 11.84
CA VAL A 34 -1.56 -8.31 11.26
C VAL A 34 -1.44 -9.35 12.36
N ASN A 35 -2.50 -10.16 12.51
CA ASN A 35 -2.60 -11.21 13.51
C ASN A 35 -3.43 -12.39 12.98
N LYS A 36 -3.49 -13.50 13.74
CA LYS A 36 -4.16 -14.74 13.33
C LYS A 36 -5.62 -14.54 12.90
N LYS A 37 -6.35 -13.60 13.52
CA LYS A 37 -7.77 -13.36 13.23
C LYS A 37 -7.97 -12.55 11.96
N SER A 38 -7.11 -11.56 11.71
CA SER A 38 -7.23 -10.67 10.56
C SER A 38 -6.64 -11.24 9.28
N LEU A 39 -5.62 -12.10 9.38
CA LEU A 39 -4.85 -12.57 8.23
C LEU A 39 -5.69 -13.16 7.07
N PRO A 40 -6.75 -13.97 7.29
CA PRO A 40 -7.56 -14.50 6.19
C PRO A 40 -8.29 -13.43 5.37
N ALA A 41 -8.56 -12.26 5.95
CA ALA A 41 -9.22 -11.13 5.30
C ALA A 41 -8.26 -9.94 5.08
N LEU A 42 -6.97 -10.11 5.35
CA LEU A 42 -5.98 -9.06 5.20
C LEU A 42 -5.66 -8.84 3.73
N SER A 43 -5.63 -7.59 3.31
CA SER A 43 -5.02 -7.15 2.06
C SER A 43 -3.97 -6.09 2.36
N VAL A 44 -2.90 -6.05 1.56
CA VAL A 44 -1.79 -5.10 1.73
C VAL A 44 -1.77 -4.14 0.55
N VAL A 45 -1.60 -2.85 0.86
CA VAL A 45 -1.40 -1.79 -0.14
C VAL A 45 -0.05 -1.14 0.12
N LEU A 46 0.82 -1.19 -0.88
CA LEU A 46 2.09 -0.47 -0.86
C LEU A 46 1.95 0.80 -1.71
N ALA A 47 1.83 1.95 -1.08
CA ALA A 47 1.91 3.23 -1.78
C ALA A 47 3.37 3.63 -1.98
N VAL A 48 3.76 3.91 -3.22
CA VAL A 48 5.11 4.41 -3.57
C VAL A 48 4.99 5.80 -4.19
N ASP A 49 5.93 6.68 -3.87
CA ASP A 49 5.99 8.04 -4.44
C ASP A 49 6.79 8.03 -5.75
N LEU A 50 6.11 8.21 -6.89
CA LEU A 50 6.78 8.23 -8.20
C LEU A 50 7.56 9.52 -8.45
N SER A 51 7.35 10.56 -7.64
CA SER A 51 8.13 11.81 -7.73
C SER A 51 9.49 11.74 -7.06
N ALA A 52 9.73 10.72 -6.22
CA ALA A 52 10.95 10.52 -5.46
C ALA A 52 11.55 9.10 -5.68
N PRO A 53 11.92 8.75 -6.94
CA PRO A 53 12.47 7.43 -7.26
C PRO A 53 13.78 7.10 -6.54
N GLU A 54 14.54 8.12 -6.11
CA GLU A 54 15.78 7.99 -5.34
C GLU A 54 15.62 7.30 -3.98
N VAL A 55 14.40 7.19 -3.44
CA VAL A 55 14.14 6.43 -2.20
C VAL A 55 13.22 5.23 -2.43
N LEU A 56 12.69 5.08 -3.66
CA LEU A 56 11.59 4.18 -3.96
C LEU A 56 11.99 2.70 -3.85
N CYS A 57 13.11 2.30 -4.43
CA CYS A 57 13.49 0.89 -4.47
C CYS A 57 13.85 0.38 -3.07
N THR A 58 14.69 1.11 -2.34
CA THR A 58 15.10 0.72 -0.97
C THR A 58 13.91 0.70 -0.02
N SER A 59 13.01 1.68 -0.10
CA SER A 59 11.82 1.75 0.75
C SER A 59 10.82 0.65 0.43
N ALA A 60 10.52 0.43 -0.85
CA ALA A 60 9.57 -0.60 -1.28
C ALA A 60 10.02 -2.01 -0.86
N GLU A 61 11.28 -2.38 -1.13
CA GLU A 61 11.83 -3.68 -0.74
C GLU A 61 11.81 -3.87 0.79
N SER A 62 12.22 -2.85 1.53
CA SER A 62 12.30 -2.95 2.99
C SER A 62 10.93 -3.08 3.64
N LEU A 63 9.94 -2.30 3.17
CA LEU A 63 8.57 -2.37 3.66
C LEU A 63 7.93 -3.73 3.33
N LEU A 64 8.07 -4.20 2.08
CA LEU A 64 7.56 -5.51 1.69
C LEU A 64 8.19 -6.63 2.52
N LYS A 65 9.50 -6.57 2.77
CA LYS A 65 10.21 -7.54 3.61
C LYS A 65 9.66 -7.54 5.03
N VAL A 66 9.50 -6.38 5.66
CA VAL A 66 8.97 -6.28 7.03
C VAL A 66 7.56 -6.83 7.14
N VAL A 67 6.66 -6.46 6.22
CA VAL A 67 5.27 -6.96 6.23
C VAL A 67 5.25 -8.46 5.96
N ARG A 68 6.02 -8.96 4.99
CA ARG A 68 6.14 -10.39 4.69
C ARG A 68 6.65 -11.18 5.89
N SER A 69 7.67 -10.67 6.60
CA SER A 69 8.20 -11.29 7.82
C SER A 69 7.15 -11.34 8.94
N ARG A 70 6.38 -10.27 9.15
CA ARG A 70 5.28 -10.27 10.14
C ARG A 70 4.20 -11.29 9.77
N VAL A 71 3.78 -11.32 8.51
CA VAL A 71 2.79 -12.30 8.03
C VAL A 71 3.31 -13.73 8.21
N ALA A 72 4.55 -14.01 7.83
CA ALA A 72 5.16 -15.33 7.99
C ALA A 72 5.20 -15.77 9.46
N ALA A 73 5.59 -14.88 10.38
CA ALA A 73 5.61 -15.18 11.81
C ALA A 73 4.21 -15.53 12.35
N VAL A 74 3.18 -14.79 11.94
CA VAL A 74 1.78 -15.07 12.32
C VAL A 74 1.31 -16.43 11.79
N ILE A 75 1.69 -16.78 10.55
CA ILE A 75 1.37 -18.09 9.96
C ILE A 75 2.07 -19.20 10.73
N GLU A 76 3.37 -19.08 11.00
CA GLU A 76 4.16 -20.07 11.70
C GLU A 76 3.60 -20.34 13.12
N ASP A 77 3.33 -19.27 13.87
CA ASP A 77 2.76 -19.38 15.21
C ASP A 77 1.35 -20.00 15.20
N ALA A 78 0.53 -19.66 14.22
CA ALA A 78 -0.81 -20.23 14.08
C ALA A 78 -0.77 -21.71 13.67
N GLN A 79 0.16 -22.09 12.78
CA GLN A 79 0.34 -23.45 12.27
C GLN A 79 0.80 -24.45 13.34
N ARG A 80 1.55 -23.99 14.35
CA ARG A 80 1.94 -24.83 15.50
C ARG A 80 0.73 -25.41 16.25
N LEU A 81 -0.40 -24.71 16.24
CA LEU A 81 -1.65 -25.13 16.88
C LEU A 81 -2.65 -25.75 15.89
N ASP A 82 -2.65 -25.26 14.65
CA ASP A 82 -3.57 -25.69 13.60
C ASP A 82 -2.86 -25.69 12.25
N ARG A 83 -2.37 -26.86 11.84
CA ARG A 83 -1.64 -27.03 10.58
C ARG A 83 -2.48 -26.60 9.37
N ALA A 84 -3.79 -26.89 9.40
CA ALA A 84 -4.71 -26.58 8.31
C ALA A 84 -4.82 -25.06 8.08
N TYR A 85 -4.61 -24.25 9.12
CA TYR A 85 -4.64 -22.80 9.01
C TYR A 85 -3.63 -22.29 7.97
N GLY A 86 -2.37 -22.65 8.08
CA GLY A 86 -1.37 -22.12 7.15
C GLY A 86 -1.35 -22.84 5.81
N GLU A 87 -1.81 -24.09 5.73
CA GLU A 87 -2.11 -24.76 4.45
C GLU A 87 -3.21 -23.98 3.69
N ALA A 88 -4.27 -23.55 4.37
CA ALA A 88 -5.33 -22.74 3.77
C ALA A 88 -4.82 -21.36 3.28
N ILE A 89 -3.92 -20.71 4.02
CA ILE A 89 -3.32 -19.43 3.57
C ILE A 89 -2.43 -19.65 2.32
N GLN A 90 -1.63 -20.72 2.29
CA GLN A 90 -0.81 -21.05 1.14
C GLN A 90 -1.65 -21.42 -0.09
N GLU A 91 -2.73 -22.20 0.10
CA GLU A 91 -3.67 -22.54 -0.95
C GLU A 91 -4.38 -21.30 -1.49
N ALA A 92 -4.85 -20.41 -0.61
CA ALA A 92 -5.44 -19.13 -1.01
C ALA A 92 -4.45 -18.23 -1.77
N ALA A 93 -3.16 -18.28 -1.44
CA ALA A 93 -2.12 -17.56 -2.17
C ALA A 93 -1.88 -18.16 -3.56
N ALA A 94 -1.74 -19.49 -3.65
CA ALA A 94 -1.55 -20.21 -4.90
C ALA A 94 -2.76 -20.08 -5.84
N ALA A 95 -3.98 -20.07 -5.30
CA ALA A 95 -5.23 -19.94 -6.05
C ALA A 95 -5.37 -18.56 -6.72
N ARG A 96 -4.64 -17.53 -6.27
CA ARG A 96 -4.62 -16.23 -6.95
C ARG A 96 -3.88 -16.28 -8.30
N ILE A 97 -2.95 -17.23 -8.50
CA ILE A 97 -2.21 -17.35 -9.76
C ILE A 97 -3.13 -17.97 -10.81
N PRO A 98 -3.38 -17.32 -11.96
CA PRO A 98 -4.22 -17.90 -13.00
C PRO A 98 -3.73 -19.26 -13.47
N GLU A 99 -4.68 -20.15 -13.80
CA GLU A 99 -4.36 -21.44 -14.40
C GLU A 99 -3.69 -21.23 -15.77
N GLY A 100 -2.57 -21.92 -16.00
CA GLY A 100 -1.79 -21.77 -17.25
C GLY A 100 -0.88 -20.53 -17.31
N HIS A 101 -0.75 -19.76 -16.22
CA HIS A 101 0.17 -18.62 -16.19
C HIS A 101 1.63 -19.08 -16.47
N PRO A 102 2.34 -18.45 -17.42
CA PRO A 102 3.66 -18.92 -17.88
C PRO A 102 4.71 -18.95 -16.77
N ASP A 103 4.65 -17.99 -15.84
CA ASP A 103 5.61 -17.89 -14.73
C ASP A 103 5.16 -18.61 -13.44
N LYS A 104 4.10 -19.43 -13.46
CA LYS A 104 3.52 -20.01 -12.22
C LYS A 104 4.54 -20.72 -11.32
N GLY A 105 5.51 -21.43 -11.91
CA GLY A 105 6.57 -22.13 -11.16
C GLY A 105 7.72 -21.26 -10.68
N LEU A 106 7.70 -19.96 -10.99
CA LEU A 106 8.77 -19.00 -10.70
C LEU A 106 8.36 -17.95 -9.66
N LEU A 107 7.05 -17.80 -9.42
CA LEU A 107 6.50 -16.75 -8.56
C LEU A 107 6.58 -17.13 -7.08
N ASP A 108 7.16 -16.24 -6.27
CA ASP A 108 7.05 -16.24 -4.81
C ASP A 108 5.98 -15.21 -4.39
N VAL A 109 4.72 -15.56 -4.62
CA VAL A 109 3.58 -14.68 -4.37
C VAL A 109 3.51 -14.25 -2.91
N PHE A 110 3.11 -13.01 -2.66
CA PHE A 110 2.86 -12.52 -1.32
C PHE A 110 1.76 -13.37 -0.67
N PRO A 111 1.85 -13.77 0.62
CA PRO A 111 0.89 -14.71 1.22
C PRO A 111 -0.56 -14.19 1.26
N VAL A 112 -0.73 -12.87 1.32
CA VAL A 112 -2.02 -12.17 1.25
C VAL A 112 -2.10 -11.30 -0.01
N PRO A 113 -3.30 -10.89 -0.49
CA PRO A 113 -3.43 -9.98 -1.62
C PRO A 113 -2.59 -8.70 -1.44
N LEU A 114 -1.89 -8.31 -2.50
CA LEU A 114 -1.00 -7.15 -2.52
C LEU A 114 -1.30 -6.26 -3.73
N VAL A 115 -1.38 -4.95 -3.50
CA VAL A 115 -1.44 -3.95 -4.57
C VAL A 115 -0.35 -2.91 -4.34
N ILE A 116 0.44 -2.65 -5.38
CA ILE A 116 1.40 -1.54 -5.41
C ILE A 116 0.74 -0.36 -6.11
N VAL A 117 0.68 0.78 -5.43
CA VAL A 117 0.07 2.03 -5.93
C VAL A 117 1.17 3.07 -6.12
N GLY A 118 1.48 3.39 -7.37
CA GLY A 118 2.35 4.50 -7.71
C GLY A 118 1.59 5.83 -7.61
N THR A 119 1.98 6.68 -6.67
CA THR A 119 1.35 7.99 -6.41
C THR A 119 2.10 9.12 -7.11
N LYS A 120 1.46 10.30 -7.21
CA LYS A 120 2.00 11.49 -7.86
C LYS A 120 2.39 11.28 -9.33
N TYR A 121 1.56 10.52 -10.06
CA TYR A 121 1.75 10.29 -11.50
C TYR A 121 1.86 11.59 -12.32
N ASP A 122 1.19 12.66 -11.90
CA ASP A 122 1.25 13.99 -12.53
C ASP A 122 2.65 14.62 -12.53
N ILE A 123 3.51 14.23 -11.58
CA ILE A 123 4.91 14.65 -11.57
C ILE A 123 5.73 13.69 -12.44
N PHE A 124 5.52 12.39 -12.25
CA PHE A 124 6.24 11.34 -12.97
C PHE A 124 6.04 11.37 -14.48
N GLU A 125 4.86 11.74 -14.99
CA GLU A 125 4.58 11.76 -16.42
C GLU A 125 5.50 12.69 -17.23
N ASN A 126 6.08 13.70 -16.55
CA ASN A 126 7.00 14.68 -17.12
C ASN A 126 8.46 14.24 -17.11
N PHE A 127 8.78 13.04 -16.61
CA PHE A 127 10.14 12.53 -16.60
C PHE A 127 10.61 12.15 -18.01
N GLU A 128 11.91 12.11 -18.22
CA GLU A 128 12.51 11.67 -19.47
C GLU A 128 12.04 10.25 -19.85
N PRO A 129 11.81 9.94 -21.14
CA PRO A 129 11.29 8.64 -21.58
C PRO A 129 12.09 7.43 -21.05
N GLU A 130 13.41 7.49 -21.06
CA GLU A 130 14.25 6.38 -20.57
C GLU A 130 14.12 6.17 -19.06
N LYS A 131 14.03 7.26 -18.30
CA LYS A 131 13.77 7.24 -16.85
C LYS A 131 12.40 6.65 -16.52
N ARG A 132 11.37 7.03 -17.27
CA ARG A 132 10.02 6.46 -17.13
C ARG A 132 10.02 4.97 -17.45
N LYS A 133 10.68 4.56 -18.53
CA LYS A 133 10.81 3.16 -18.94
C LYS A 133 11.51 2.33 -17.87
N ALA A 134 12.63 2.81 -17.31
CA ALA A 134 13.36 2.13 -16.25
C ALA A 134 12.50 1.96 -14.98
N LEU A 135 11.83 3.02 -14.53
CA LEU A 135 10.95 2.96 -13.35
C LEU A 135 9.76 2.03 -13.55
N CYS A 136 9.06 2.15 -14.68
CA CYS A 136 7.93 1.29 -15.02
C CYS A 136 8.36 -0.18 -15.08
N ARG A 137 9.52 -0.48 -15.70
CA ARG A 137 10.05 -1.84 -15.76
C ARG A 137 10.38 -2.39 -14.38
N PHE A 138 11.02 -1.59 -13.52
CA PHE A 138 11.32 -1.98 -12.13
C PHE A 138 10.05 -2.28 -11.33
N LEU A 139 9.07 -1.38 -11.34
CA LEU A 139 7.82 -1.59 -10.61
C LEU A 139 7.01 -2.77 -11.14
N ARG A 140 6.99 -2.99 -12.46
CA ARG A 140 6.36 -4.17 -13.06
C ARG A 140 7.02 -5.46 -12.60
N HIS A 141 8.36 -5.52 -12.61
CA HIS A 141 9.10 -6.69 -12.15
C HIS A 141 8.87 -6.96 -10.66
N LEU A 142 8.93 -5.92 -9.83
CA LEU A 142 8.64 -6.00 -8.40
C LEU A 142 7.22 -6.49 -8.13
N ALA A 143 6.21 -5.90 -8.80
CA ALA A 143 4.82 -6.28 -8.62
C ALA A 143 4.58 -7.73 -9.05
N HIS A 144 5.03 -8.09 -10.25
CA HIS A 144 4.86 -9.43 -10.80
C HIS A 144 5.52 -10.48 -9.91
N GLY A 145 6.77 -10.27 -9.52
CA GLY A 145 7.52 -11.21 -8.67
C GLY A 145 6.90 -11.43 -7.29
N GLN A 146 6.18 -10.44 -6.76
CA GLN A 146 5.45 -10.53 -5.49
C GLN A 146 4.00 -10.99 -5.66
N GLY A 147 3.54 -11.26 -6.89
CA GLY A 147 2.15 -11.57 -7.18
C GLY A 147 1.17 -10.45 -6.85
N ALA A 148 1.58 -9.21 -7.09
CA ALA A 148 0.81 -8.00 -6.82
C ALA A 148 0.19 -7.41 -8.09
N SER A 149 -0.91 -6.68 -7.93
CA SER A 149 -1.36 -5.73 -8.96
C SER A 149 -0.57 -4.43 -8.86
N LEU A 150 -0.42 -3.70 -9.96
CA LEU A 150 0.27 -2.42 -10.03
C LEU A 150 -0.63 -1.37 -10.67
N LEU A 151 -0.85 -0.23 -10.02
CA LEU A 151 -1.58 0.89 -10.62
C LEU A 151 -0.96 2.23 -10.30
N PHE A 152 -1.03 3.17 -11.24
CA PHE A 152 -0.60 4.55 -11.04
C PHE A 152 -1.79 5.48 -10.82
N THR A 153 -1.60 6.43 -9.90
CA THR A 153 -2.62 7.39 -9.50
C THR A 153 -2.03 8.78 -9.26
N SER A 154 -2.90 9.78 -9.37
CA SER A 154 -2.61 11.18 -9.01
C SER A 154 -3.87 11.80 -8.41
N LEU A 155 -3.69 12.56 -7.33
CA LEU A 155 -4.78 13.33 -6.73
C LEU A 155 -5.24 14.49 -7.63
N LYS A 156 -4.43 14.90 -8.62
CA LYS A 156 -4.80 15.91 -9.61
C LYS A 156 -5.62 15.35 -10.78
N ASN A 157 -5.79 14.03 -10.85
CA ASN A 157 -6.56 13.37 -11.90
C ASN A 157 -7.67 12.51 -11.29
N GLU A 158 -8.90 13.02 -11.33
CA GLU A 158 -10.06 12.36 -10.73
C GLU A 158 -10.33 10.95 -11.28
N ALA A 159 -10.07 10.71 -12.56
CA ALA A 159 -10.25 9.39 -13.17
C ALA A 159 -9.24 8.37 -12.60
N LEU A 160 -7.99 8.77 -12.38
CA LEU A 160 -6.98 7.93 -11.75
C LEU A 160 -7.23 7.73 -10.25
N ALA A 161 -7.69 8.76 -9.55
CA ALA A 161 -8.08 8.66 -8.16
C ALA A 161 -9.28 7.72 -7.98
N SER A 162 -10.28 7.80 -8.86
CA SER A 162 -11.44 6.91 -8.89
C SER A 162 -11.03 5.45 -9.15
N ARG A 163 -10.09 5.22 -10.07
CA ARG A 163 -9.55 3.87 -10.32
C ARG A 163 -8.82 3.30 -9.10
N ALA A 164 -8.00 4.09 -8.42
CA ALA A 164 -7.35 3.67 -7.19
C ALA A 164 -8.37 3.31 -6.10
N LYS A 165 -9.41 4.13 -5.91
CA LYS A 165 -10.52 3.83 -4.99
C LYS A 165 -11.24 2.53 -5.34
N ALA A 166 -11.50 2.29 -6.63
CA ALA A 166 -12.10 1.05 -7.09
C ALA A 166 -11.21 -0.18 -6.76
N ALA A 167 -9.90 -0.09 -6.95
CA ALA A 167 -8.97 -1.16 -6.57
C ALA A 167 -8.96 -1.42 -5.05
N LEU A 168 -9.03 -0.37 -4.22
CA LEU A 168 -9.14 -0.52 -2.77
C LEU A 168 -10.48 -1.16 -2.36
N SER A 169 -11.58 -0.77 -3.00
CA SER A 169 -12.89 -1.40 -2.78
C SER A 169 -12.90 -2.88 -3.20
N GLN A 170 -12.17 -3.24 -4.25
CA GLN A 170 -12.01 -4.64 -4.65
C GLN A 170 -11.27 -5.45 -3.59
N LEU A 171 -10.20 -4.90 -3.01
CA LEU A 171 -9.49 -5.56 -1.91
C LEU A 171 -10.36 -5.70 -0.65
N ALA A 172 -11.17 -4.69 -0.36
CA ALA A 172 -11.99 -4.65 0.85
C ALA A 172 -13.25 -5.53 0.77
N PHE A 173 -13.89 -5.61 -0.40
CA PHE A 173 -15.24 -6.16 -0.56
C PHE A 173 -15.36 -7.19 -1.70
N GLY A 174 -14.29 -7.45 -2.46
CA GLY A 174 -14.34 -8.33 -3.64
C GLY A 174 -15.19 -7.78 -4.79
N SER A 175 -15.61 -6.50 -4.74
CA SER A 175 -16.57 -5.93 -5.69
C SER A 175 -15.90 -5.41 -6.96
N GLY A 176 -16.08 -6.14 -8.06
CA GLY A 176 -15.76 -5.73 -9.43
C GLY A 176 -14.45 -6.29 -9.97
N THR A 177 -14.38 -6.49 -11.28
CA THR A 177 -13.13 -6.75 -12.00
C THR A 177 -12.67 -5.45 -12.65
N GLY A 178 -11.44 -5.01 -12.37
CA GLY A 178 -10.82 -3.94 -13.13
C GLY A 178 -10.72 -4.38 -14.58
N LYS A 179 -11.37 -3.66 -15.51
CA LYS A 179 -11.29 -3.99 -16.94
C LYS A 179 -10.07 -3.31 -17.55
N GLY A 180 -9.13 -4.12 -18.05
CA GLY A 180 -8.08 -3.70 -18.97
C GLY A 180 -6.74 -3.41 -18.32
N SER A 181 -5.71 -4.15 -18.76
CA SER A 181 -4.32 -3.87 -18.46
C SER A 181 -3.75 -2.76 -19.33
N THR A 182 -3.00 -1.84 -18.72
CA THR A 182 -2.21 -0.81 -19.40
C THR A 182 -0.76 -0.95 -18.96
N VAL A 183 0.09 -1.42 -19.88
CA VAL A 183 1.53 -1.67 -19.65
C VAL A 183 2.44 -0.64 -20.35
N ASP A 184 1.86 0.27 -21.13
CA ASP A 184 2.57 1.32 -21.87
C ASP A 184 3.14 2.36 -20.90
N TYR A 185 4.46 2.54 -20.91
CA TYR A 185 5.17 3.47 -20.03
C TYR A 185 4.85 4.95 -20.31
N ASN A 186 4.20 5.27 -21.44
CA ASN A 186 3.69 6.62 -21.72
C ASN A 186 2.32 6.87 -21.12
N LYS A 187 1.69 5.86 -20.51
CA LYS A 187 0.39 5.94 -19.88
C LYS A 187 0.49 5.55 -18.39
N PRO A 188 -0.48 5.94 -17.56
CA PRO A 188 -0.57 5.45 -16.20
C PRO A 188 -0.70 3.92 -16.21
N LEU A 189 0.22 3.23 -15.54
CA LEU A 189 0.17 1.78 -15.45
C LEU A 189 -1.10 1.34 -14.72
N ASN A 190 -1.69 0.24 -15.18
CA ASN A 190 -2.79 -0.46 -14.52
C ASN A 190 -2.69 -1.93 -14.90
N ILE A 191 -2.19 -2.77 -14.01
CA ILE A 191 -1.85 -4.16 -14.30
C ILE A 191 -2.45 -4.98 -13.17
N MET A 192 -3.39 -5.86 -13.51
CA MET A 192 -3.95 -6.79 -12.54
C MET A 192 -2.97 -7.95 -12.34
N PHE A 193 -2.99 -8.54 -11.16
CA PHE A 193 -2.21 -9.74 -10.92
C PHE A 193 -2.57 -10.84 -11.93
N GLY A 194 -1.55 -11.42 -12.56
CA GLY A 194 -1.68 -12.47 -13.57
C GLY A 194 -1.83 -11.97 -15.02
N GLU A 195 -1.87 -10.66 -15.26
CA GLU A 195 -1.89 -10.07 -16.61
C GLU A 195 -0.51 -9.64 -17.13
N ASP A 196 0.55 -9.80 -16.34
CA ASP A 196 1.95 -9.53 -16.73
C ASP A 196 2.78 -10.82 -16.79
N SER A 197 3.99 -10.75 -17.36
CA SER A 197 4.93 -11.86 -17.35
C SER A 197 6.37 -11.37 -17.35
N PHE A 198 7.30 -12.17 -16.83
CA PHE A 198 8.72 -11.82 -16.86
C PHE A 198 9.23 -11.64 -18.30
N GLU A 199 8.69 -12.41 -19.25
CA GLU A 199 9.03 -12.24 -20.67
C GLU A 199 8.57 -10.88 -21.22
N ALA A 200 7.34 -10.46 -20.91
CA ALA A 200 6.81 -9.17 -21.34
C ALA A 200 7.51 -7.98 -20.67
N ILE A 201 8.06 -8.16 -19.46
CA ILE A 201 8.82 -7.14 -18.73
C ILE A 201 10.25 -7.04 -19.25
N ASP A 202 10.90 -8.20 -19.47
CA ASP A 202 12.32 -8.23 -19.81
C ASP A 202 12.64 -8.06 -21.30
N GLY A 203 11.65 -8.29 -22.15
CA GLY A 203 11.84 -8.45 -23.58
C GLY A 203 12.30 -9.86 -23.93
N SER A 204 11.99 -10.27 -25.16
CA SER A 204 12.07 -11.64 -25.70
C SER A 204 13.49 -12.20 -25.92
N HIS A 205 14.43 -11.96 -25.01
CA HIS A 205 15.82 -12.43 -25.12
C HIS A 205 16.22 -13.49 -24.09
N GLN A 206 15.28 -14.11 -23.39
CA GLN A 206 15.61 -15.11 -22.37
C GLN A 206 15.01 -16.49 -22.67
N SER A 207 15.90 -17.48 -22.70
CA SER A 207 15.69 -18.92 -22.92
C SER A 207 14.44 -19.49 -22.23
N ASN A 208 13.81 -20.49 -22.90
CA ASN A 208 12.61 -21.24 -22.48
C ASN A 208 12.74 -22.04 -21.17
N THR A 209 13.85 -21.95 -20.45
CA THR A 209 14.09 -22.69 -19.19
C THR A 209 14.57 -21.75 -18.10
N LYS A 210 13.65 -20.93 -17.58
CA LYS A 210 13.92 -20.01 -16.47
C LYS A 210 14.05 -20.79 -15.16
N THR A 211 15.18 -20.66 -14.47
CA THR A 211 15.36 -21.14 -13.09
C THR A 211 15.12 -20.01 -12.09
N SER A 212 14.81 -20.33 -10.83
CA SER A 212 14.68 -19.32 -9.76
C SER A 212 15.91 -18.39 -9.68
N THR A 213 17.11 -18.95 -9.84
CA THR A 213 18.38 -18.19 -9.89
C THR A 213 18.42 -17.16 -11.03
N GLN A 214 17.92 -17.50 -12.22
CA GLN A 214 17.85 -16.55 -13.34
C GLN A 214 16.85 -15.43 -13.08
N MET A 215 15.78 -15.69 -12.32
CA MET A 215 14.81 -14.64 -11.95
C MET A 215 15.38 -13.67 -10.93
N SER A 216 16.13 -14.15 -9.94
CA SER A 216 16.90 -13.27 -9.05
C SER A 216 17.90 -12.41 -9.83
N ASN A 217 18.57 -12.98 -10.84
CA ASN A 217 19.48 -12.23 -11.70
C ASN A 217 18.76 -11.17 -12.56
N SER A 218 17.61 -11.52 -13.13
CA SER A 218 16.77 -10.58 -13.89
C SER A 218 16.30 -9.43 -13.01
N TYR A 219 15.79 -9.72 -11.81
CA TYR A 219 15.40 -8.68 -10.85
C TYR A 219 16.56 -7.75 -10.52
N ASN A 220 17.73 -8.31 -10.21
CA ASN A 220 18.93 -7.53 -9.91
C ASN A 220 19.38 -6.65 -11.09
N LEU A 221 19.26 -7.14 -12.33
CA LEU A 221 19.57 -6.36 -13.53
C LEU A 221 18.59 -5.20 -13.72
N VAL A 222 17.29 -5.45 -13.59
CA VAL A 222 16.26 -4.41 -13.70
C VAL A 222 16.41 -3.37 -12.59
N LYS A 223 16.69 -3.83 -11.37
CA LYS A 223 17.01 -2.97 -10.23
C LYS A 223 18.24 -2.13 -10.51
N GLN A 224 19.33 -2.72 -11.01
CA GLN A 224 20.55 -2.00 -11.35
C GLN A 224 20.27 -0.90 -12.38
N GLN A 225 19.58 -1.22 -13.48
CA GLN A 225 19.19 -0.24 -14.51
C GLN A 225 18.36 0.91 -13.91
N PHE A 226 17.42 0.60 -13.02
CA PHE A 226 16.67 1.62 -12.32
C PHE A 226 17.58 2.50 -11.45
N THR A 227 18.48 1.90 -10.66
CA THR A 227 19.39 2.65 -9.78
C THR A 227 20.47 3.43 -10.53
N ASP A 228 20.82 3.05 -11.76
CA ASP A 228 21.73 3.81 -12.62
C ASP A 228 21.12 5.16 -13.01
N TYR A 229 19.80 5.21 -13.26
CA TYR A 229 19.07 6.46 -13.49
C TYR A 229 18.70 7.20 -12.20
N PHE A 230 18.47 6.46 -11.12
CA PHE A 230 18.01 6.97 -9.83
C PHE A 230 18.82 6.37 -8.68
N PRO A 231 20.04 6.89 -8.41
CA PRO A 231 20.87 6.42 -7.31
C PRO A 231 20.10 6.45 -5.98
N GLN A 232 20.09 5.33 -5.26
CA GLN A 232 19.27 5.20 -4.06
C GLN A 232 19.89 5.93 -2.87
N VAL A 233 19.06 6.67 -2.14
CA VAL A 233 19.43 7.38 -0.92
C VAL A 233 18.82 6.66 0.28
N GLU A 234 19.62 6.44 1.32
CA GLU A 234 19.11 5.91 2.58
C GLU A 234 18.28 6.97 3.30
N GLN A 235 17.00 6.69 3.49
CA GLN A 235 16.13 7.55 4.27
C GLN A 235 16.03 7.01 5.69
N LYS A 236 16.65 7.72 6.65
CA LYS A 236 16.49 7.40 8.07
C LYS A 236 15.06 7.76 8.49
N SER A 237 14.27 6.74 8.85
CA SER A 237 12.97 6.92 9.47
C SER A 237 13.21 7.33 10.93
N VAL A 238 13.13 8.63 11.21
CA VAL A 238 13.17 9.16 12.57
C VAL A 238 11.74 9.45 12.96
N VAL A 239 11.19 8.68 13.90
CA VAL A 239 9.92 9.02 14.56
C VAL A 239 10.24 10.17 15.52
N PRO A 240 9.66 11.36 15.33
CA PRO A 240 9.85 12.45 16.28
C PRO A 240 9.28 12.05 17.65
N GLU A 241 9.86 12.58 18.74
CA GLU A 241 9.34 12.33 20.09
C GLU A 241 7.86 12.72 20.25
N ASP A 242 7.40 13.71 19.48
CA ASP A 242 6.00 14.11 19.38
C ASP A 242 5.43 13.74 18.01
N PRO A 243 4.53 12.73 17.93
CA PRO A 243 3.87 12.33 16.68
C PRO A 243 3.09 13.46 16.01
N ALA A 244 2.60 14.45 16.78
CA ALA A 244 1.88 15.59 16.22
C ALA A 244 2.79 16.56 15.44
N ARG A 245 4.12 16.41 15.57
CA ARG A 245 5.12 17.22 14.87
C ARG A 245 5.72 16.50 13.67
N ASP A 246 5.31 15.26 13.43
CA ASP A 246 5.79 14.46 12.32
C ASP A 246 5.18 14.96 10.99
N PRO A 247 6.01 15.39 10.02
CA PRO A 247 5.54 15.80 8.69
C PRO A 247 4.67 14.75 7.97
N TYR A 248 4.83 13.47 8.29
CA TYR A 248 4.06 12.38 7.69
C TYR A 248 2.61 12.32 8.17
N PHE A 249 2.27 12.93 9.30
CA PHE A 249 0.90 12.98 9.84
C PHE A 249 0.16 14.29 9.50
N LYS A 250 0.71 15.11 8.59
CA LYS A 250 0.03 16.34 8.15
C LYS A 250 -1.19 16.00 7.29
N GLU A 251 -2.36 16.32 7.82
CA GLU A 251 -3.63 16.14 7.13
C GLU A 251 -4.36 17.48 7.09
N LYS A 252 -4.47 18.07 5.90
CA LYS A 252 -4.97 19.44 5.72
C LYS A 252 -6.28 19.72 6.48
N ASP A 253 -7.25 18.82 6.38
CA ASP A 253 -8.56 19.02 7.00
C ASP A 253 -8.50 18.83 8.53
N ILE A 254 -7.70 17.88 9.02
CA ILE A 254 -7.45 17.68 10.46
C ILE A 254 -6.69 18.87 11.04
N ASP A 255 -5.66 19.36 10.34
CA ASP A 255 -4.86 20.51 10.74
C ASP A 255 -5.71 21.78 10.86
N ILE A 256 -6.64 21.99 9.91
CA ILE A 256 -7.62 23.09 9.97
C ILE A 256 -8.53 22.94 11.19
N MET A 257 -9.10 21.75 11.41
CA MET A 257 -9.99 21.50 12.55
C MET A 257 -9.27 21.66 13.89
N LYS A 258 -8.02 21.18 13.99
CA LYS A 258 -7.18 21.34 15.18
C LYS A 258 -6.90 22.82 15.46
N ALA A 259 -6.48 23.58 14.45
CA ALA A 259 -6.21 25.01 14.60
C ALA A 259 -7.46 25.78 15.05
N GLN A 260 -8.64 25.41 14.53
CA GLN A 260 -9.91 25.98 14.97
C GLN A 260 -10.19 25.66 16.45
N LYS A 261 -10.02 24.41 16.87
CA LYS A 261 -10.24 23.97 18.27
C LYS A 261 -9.25 24.60 19.25
N GLU A 262 -7.99 24.76 18.85
CA GLU A 262 -6.99 25.45 19.64
C GLU A 262 -7.37 26.92 19.87
N LYS A 263 -7.85 27.61 18.82
CA LYS A 263 -8.35 28.98 18.93
C LYS A 263 -9.56 29.09 19.85
N GLU A 264 -10.56 28.21 19.67
CA GLU A 264 -11.74 28.16 20.56
C GLU A 264 -11.35 27.94 22.02
N LEU A 265 -10.37 27.07 22.28
CA LEU A 265 -9.87 26.79 23.62
C LEU A 265 -9.15 28.00 24.22
N GLU A 266 -8.37 28.72 23.42
CA GLU A 266 -7.65 29.92 23.87
C GLU A 266 -8.61 31.06 24.22
N ASP A 267 -9.64 31.27 23.39
CA ASP A 267 -10.70 32.24 23.64
C ASP A 267 -11.52 31.87 24.89
N TYR A 268 -11.81 30.58 25.09
CA TYR A 268 -12.45 30.09 26.30
C TYR A 268 -11.61 30.33 27.56
N ARG A 269 -10.30 30.05 27.51
CA ARG A 269 -9.36 30.33 28.62
C ARG A 269 -9.33 31.81 28.97
N LYS A 270 -9.23 32.69 27.96
CA LYS A 270 -9.25 34.15 28.17
C LYS A 270 -10.57 34.60 28.81
N THR A 271 -11.70 34.07 28.35
CA THR A 271 -13.01 34.41 28.90
C THR A 271 -13.14 33.97 30.36
N ARG A 272 -12.73 32.74 30.69
CA ARG A 272 -12.71 32.22 32.07
C ARG A 272 -11.78 33.01 32.99
N GLU A 273 -10.60 33.39 32.51
CA GLU A 273 -9.68 34.24 33.27
C GLU A 273 -10.26 35.63 33.53
N GLN A 274 -10.92 36.23 32.54
CA GLN A 274 -11.61 37.50 32.68
C GLN A 274 -12.78 37.41 33.67
N GLU A 275 -13.59 36.36 33.58
CA GLU A 275 -14.69 36.09 34.52
C GLU A 275 -14.18 35.88 35.94
N ALA A 276 -13.10 35.10 36.11
CA ALA A 276 -12.49 34.87 37.42
C ALA A 276 -11.91 36.17 38.02
N ARG A 277 -11.24 36.99 37.20
CA ARG A 277 -10.76 38.32 37.61
C ARG A 277 -11.91 39.23 38.00
N ALA A 278 -12.99 39.26 37.21
CA ALA A 278 -14.17 40.07 37.49
C ALA A 278 -14.87 39.64 38.80
N LYS A 279 -15.01 38.33 39.04
CA LYS A 279 -15.56 37.80 40.31
C LYS A 279 -14.70 38.19 41.51
N ASN A 280 -13.38 38.09 41.40
CA ASN A 280 -12.46 38.52 42.46
C ASN A 280 -12.54 40.03 42.73
N LEU A 281 -12.79 40.85 41.70
CA LEU A 281 -12.97 42.30 41.82
C LEU A 281 -14.33 42.68 42.43
N LEU A 282 -15.37 41.86 42.23
CA LEU A 282 -16.72 42.09 42.73
C LEU A 282 -16.98 41.53 44.13
N GLY A 283 -16.02 40.81 44.72
CA GLY A 283 -16.07 40.36 46.12
C GLY A 283 -17.16 39.32 46.42
N TRP A 284 -17.45 38.44 45.46
CA TRP A 284 -18.34 37.30 45.69
C TRP A 284 -17.48 36.07 45.98
N ASP A 285 -17.31 35.77 47.27
CA ASP A 285 -16.91 34.44 47.77
C ASP A 285 -18.08 33.45 47.67
#